data_AF-A0A8H3PKH2-F1
#
_entry.id   AF-A0A8H3PKH2-F1
#
_cell.length_a   1.000
_cell.length_b   1.000
_cell.length_c   1.000
_cell.angle_alpha   90.00
_cell.angle_beta   90.00
_cell.angle_gamma   90.00
#
_symmetry.space_group_name_H-M   'P 1'
#
loop_
_entity.id
_entity.type
_entity.pdbx_description
1 polymer ?
#
loop_
_entity_poly.entity_id
_entity_poly.type
_entity_poly.pdbx_seq_one_letter_code
_entity_poly.pdbx_strand_id
1 'polypeptide(L)' 'LEALQSRYIGTGHADTTKHEWLSNIHRDSYASFVGHPPLLSYMSVGLGECKERVRAGLIERMVRPVGAPPPVEEE' A
#
# COMPACT_ATOMS: atom_id res chain seq x y z
N LEU A 1 10.76 19.75 -8.33
CA LEU A 1 10.13 18.42 -8.24
C LEU A 1 9.86 18.04 -6.78
N GLU A 2 10.76 18.37 -5.86
CA GLU A 2 10.60 18.12 -4.41
C GLU A 2 9.28 18.65 -3.83
N ALA A 3 8.85 19.86 -4.21
CA ALA A 3 7.57 20.42 -3.75
C ALA A 3 6.32 19.64 -4.25
N LEU A 4 6.43 18.96 -5.39
CA LEU A 4 5.37 18.07 -5.88
C LEU A 4 5.44 16.71 -5.20
N GLN A 5 6.65 16.21 -4.92
CA GLN A 5 6.88 14.96 -4.20
C GLN A 5 6.40 15.01 -2.75
N SER A 6 6.54 16.16 -2.09
CA SER A 6 5.98 16.36 -0.75
C SER A 6 4.45 16.43 -0.75
N ARG A 7 3.83 16.90 -1.84
CA ARG A 7 2.38 17.04 -1.95
C ARG A 7 1.69 15.75 -2.39
N TYR A 8 2.29 15.02 -3.34
CA TYR A 8 1.72 13.81 -3.93
C TYR A 8 2.58 12.61 -3.54
N ILE A 9 2.20 12.00 -2.41
CA ILE A 9 2.83 10.80 -1.88
C ILE A 9 2.79 9.71 -2.97
N GLY A 10 3.91 9.02 -3.17
CA GLY A 10 4.04 7.96 -4.18
C GLY A 10 4.61 8.44 -5.52
N THR A 11 4.82 9.74 -5.72
CA THR A 11 5.56 10.23 -6.90
C THR A 11 7.04 9.89 -6.81
N GLY A 12 7.56 9.19 -7.82
CA GLY A 12 8.95 8.72 -7.85
C GLY A 12 9.97 9.76 -8.31
N HIS A 13 11.23 9.34 -8.31
CA HIS A 13 12.40 10.01 -8.90
C HIS A 13 13.31 8.95 -9.57
N ALA A 14 14.40 9.39 -10.18
CA ALA A 14 15.33 8.49 -10.89
C ALA A 14 15.90 7.39 -9.99
N ASP A 15 16.12 7.69 -8.71
CA ASP A 15 16.69 6.77 -7.73
C ASP A 15 15.64 6.01 -6.91
N THR A 16 14.37 6.04 -7.30
CA THR A 16 13.32 5.29 -6.60
C THR A 16 13.62 3.80 -6.70
N THR A 17 13.77 3.16 -5.53
CA THR A 17 14.10 1.74 -5.45
C THR A 17 12.89 0.89 -5.81
N LYS A 18 13.16 -0.36 -6.21
CA LYS A 18 12.10 -1.37 -6.45
C LYS A 18 11.22 -1.55 -5.22
N HIS A 19 11.80 -1.50 -4.01
CA HIS A 19 11.05 -1.66 -2.76
C HIS A 19 10.08 -0.51 -2.53
N GLU A 20 10.53 0.73 -2.68
CA GLU A 20 9.68 1.93 -2.54
C GLU A 20 8.54 1.94 -3.55
N TRP A 21 8.85 1.65 -4.82
CA TRP A 21 7.84 1.57 -5.87
C TRP A 21 6.76 0.53 -5.56
N LEU A 22 7.16 -0.71 -5.29
CA LEU A 22 6.21 -1.78 -4.98
C LEU A 22 5.43 -1.49 -3.70
N SER A 23 6.07 -0.91 -2.68
CA SER A 23 5.40 -0.54 -1.44
C SER A 23 4.31 0.51 -1.68
N ASN A 24 4.54 1.50 -2.56
CA ASN A 24 3.52 2.49 -2.91
C ASN A 24 2.35 1.85 -3.68
N ILE A 25 2.63 1.02 -4.69
CA ILE A 25 1.59 0.30 -5.46
C ILE A 25 0.69 -0.56 -4.56
N HIS A 26 1.26 -1.27 -3.59
CA HIS A 26 0.47 -2.09 -2.68
C HIS A 26 -0.38 -1.24 -1.72
N ARG A 27 0.14 -0.10 -1.23
CA ARG A 27 -0.65 0.84 -0.42
C ARG A 27 -1.80 1.43 -1.22
N ASP A 28 -1.58 1.82 -2.46
CA ASP A 28 -2.63 2.35 -3.34
C ASP A 28 -3.72 1.30 -3.62
N SER A 29 -3.31 0.04 -3.80
CA SER A 29 -4.23 -1.08 -3.96
C SER A 29 -5.10 -1.28 -2.71
N TYR A 30 -4.48 -1.33 -1.52
CA TYR A 30 -5.22 -1.47 -0.25
C TYR A 30 -6.14 -0.28 0.03
N ALA A 31 -5.67 0.95 -0.23
CA ALA A 31 -6.49 2.15 -0.12
C ALA A 31 -7.72 2.07 -1.03
N SER A 32 -7.55 1.58 -2.26
CA SER A 32 -8.66 1.37 -3.20
C SER A 32 -9.63 0.30 -2.73
N PHE A 33 -9.15 -0.82 -2.19
CA PHE A 33 -10.02 -1.89 -1.67
C PHE A 33 -10.85 -1.42 -0.48
N VAL A 34 -10.27 -0.62 0.41
CA VAL A 34 -10.97 -0.06 1.57
C VAL A 34 -11.90 1.09 1.17
N GLY A 35 -11.49 1.93 0.22
CA GLY A 35 -12.21 3.13 -0.21
C GLY A 35 -13.43 2.86 -1.09
N HIS A 36 -13.47 1.72 -1.80
CA HIS A 36 -14.59 1.35 -2.67
C HIS A 36 -15.47 0.26 -2.01
N PRO A 37 -16.69 0.60 -1.54
CA PRO A 37 -17.56 -0.36 -0.85
C PRO A 37 -17.87 -1.66 -1.62
N PRO A 38 -18.00 -1.66 -2.97
CA PRO A 38 -18.18 -2.90 -3.72
C PRO A 38 -16.95 -3.83 -3.63
N LEU A 39 -15.74 -3.28 -3.71
CA LEU A 39 -14.50 -4.06 -3.62
C LEU A 39 -14.30 -4.63 -2.21
N LEU A 40 -14.53 -3.82 -1.17
CA LEU A 40 -14.48 -4.31 0.21
C LEU A 40 -15.48 -5.45 0.45
N SER A 41 -16.69 -5.32 -0.11
CA SER A 41 -17.72 -6.35 0.00
C SER A 41 -17.33 -7.63 -0.74
N TYR A 42 -16.75 -7.51 -1.93
CA TYR A 42 -16.21 -8.64 -2.69
C TYR A 42 -15.12 -9.38 -1.90
N MET A 43 -14.17 -8.65 -1.30
CA MET A 43 -13.12 -9.26 -0.47
C MET A 43 -13.65 -9.91 0.80
N SER A 44 -14.62 -9.28 1.46
CA SER A 44 -15.29 -9.84 2.65
C SER A 44 -15.98 -11.16 2.35
N VAL A 45 -16.67 -11.26 1.21
CA VAL A 45 -17.27 -12.52 0.76
C VAL A 45 -16.21 -13.55 0.40
N GLY A 46 -15.15 -13.17 -0.32
CA GLY A 46 -14.08 -14.07 -0.73
C GLY A 46 -13.26 -14.64 0.44
N LEU A 47 -13.07 -13.86 1.51
CA LEU A 47 -12.36 -14.26 2.72
C LEU A 47 -13.27 -14.92 3.77
N GLY A 48 -14.59 -14.79 3.64
CA GLY A 48 -15.54 -15.31 4.63
C GLY A 48 -15.51 -14.56 5.97
N GLU A 49 -15.03 -13.33 6.00
CA GLU A 49 -14.90 -12.50 7.21
C GLU A 49 -15.81 -11.27 7.16
N CYS A 50 -16.13 -10.68 8.31
CA CYS A 50 -16.88 -9.42 8.35
C CYS A 50 -16.11 -8.28 7.68
N LYS A 51 -16.84 -7.33 7.07
CA LYS A 51 -16.26 -6.22 6.30
C LYS A 51 -15.30 -5.38 7.14
N GLU A 52 -15.61 -5.19 8.41
CA GLU A 52 -14.82 -4.43 9.37
C GLU A 52 -13.49 -5.12 9.69
N ARG A 53 -13.48 -6.46 9.82
CA ARG A 53 -12.26 -7.23 10.03
C ARG A 53 -11.36 -7.19 8.81
N VAL A 54 -11.93 -7.38 7.62
CA VAL A 54 -11.18 -7.26 6.36
C VAL A 54 -10.63 -5.85 6.19
N ARG A 55 -11.43 -4.81 6.47
CA ARG A 55 -10.98 -3.42 6.44
C ARG A 55 -9.81 -3.16 7.38
N ALA A 56 -9.92 -3.60 8.64
CA ALA A 56 -8.84 -3.44 9.62
C ALA A 56 -7.57 -4.18 9.17
N GLY A 57 -7.69 -5.42 8.73
CA GLY A 57 -6.54 -6.21 8.25
C GLY A 57 -5.88 -5.63 7.00
N LEU A 58 -6.65 -5.02 6.09
CA LEU A 58 -6.11 -4.32 4.93
C LEU A 58 -5.33 -3.06 5.34
N ILE A 59 -5.83 -2.29 6.30
CA ILE A 59 -5.15 -1.10 6.84
C ILE A 59 -3.85 -1.50 7.55
N GLU A 60 -3.87 -2.54 8.38
CA GLU A 60 -2.68 -3.04 9.08
C GLU A 60 -1.57 -3.48 8.10
N ARG A 61 -1.96 -4.11 6.99
CA ARG A 61 -1.03 -4.52 5.92
C ARG A 61 -0.37 -3.35 5.20
N MET A 62 -0.89 -2.12 5.31
CA MET A 62 -0.27 -0.92 4.68
C MET A 62 1.06 -0.51 5.32
N VAL A 63 1.35 -0.96 6.55
CA VAL A 63 2.58 -0.59 7.27
C VAL A 63 3.82 -1.12 6.55
N ARG A 64 3.84 -2.42 6.24
CA ARG A 64 4.91 -3.10 5.50
C ARG A 64 4.32 -4.09 4.49
N PRO A 65 3.75 -3.60 3.38
CA PRO A 65 2.99 -4.43 2.45
C PRO A 65 3.87 -5.44 1.70
N VAL A 66 5.15 -5.09 1.50
CA VAL A 66 6.14 -5.88 0.74
C VAL A 66 7.29 -6.38 1.63
N GLY A 67 7.10 -6.38 2.95
CA GLY A 67 8.11 -6.78 3.91
C GLY A 67 9.12 -5.68 4.25
N ALA A 68 10.20 -6.08 4.95
CA ALA A 68 11.26 -5.16 5.33
C ALA A 68 12.02 -4.64 4.09
N PRO A 69 12.50 -3.39 4.11
CA PRO A 69 13.38 -2.90 3.06
C PRO A 69 14.67 -3.75 3.00
N PRO A 70 15.28 -3.89 1.82
CA PRO A 70 16.59 -4.53 1.70
C PRO A 70 17.61 -3.78 2.59
N PRO A 71 18.62 -4.47 3.13
CA PRO A 71 19.70 -3.81 3.83
C PRO A 71 20.33 -2.77 2.90
N VAL A 72 20.59 -1.58 3.43
CA VAL A 72 21.32 -0.56 2.69
C VAL A 72 22.73 -1.09 2.52
N GLU A 73 23.18 -1.28 1.28
CA GLU A 73 24.60 -1.54 1.01
C GLU A 73 25.34 -0.24 1.35
N GLU A 74 25.97 -0.20 2.53
CA GLU A 74 26.93 0.84 2.86
C GLU A 74 28.16 0.61 1.97
N GLU A 75 28.33 1.43 0.93
CA GLU A 75 29.62 1.58 0.22
C GLU A 75 30.65 2.31 1.09
#